data_AF-A8S2I6-F1
#
_entry.id   AF-A8S2I6-F1
#
_cell.length_a   1.000
_cell.length_b   1.000
_cell.length_c   1.000
_cell.angle_alpha   90.00
_cell.angle_beta   90.00
_cell.angle_gamma   90.00
#
_symmetry.space_group_name_H-M   'P 1'
#
loop_
_entity.id
_entity.type
_entity.pdbx_description
1 polymer ?
#
loop_
_entity_poly.entity_id
_entity_poly.type
_entity_poly.pdbx_seq_one_letter_code
_entity_poly.pdbx_strand_id
1 'polypeptide(L)'
;MQPPAYSRCRSQALINAEWERRKSMQISKKVTKGGGITIPRMLRQETGILPGVPVDVTADAAGIHIVKHVPACRFCGAVEDVAAVCGMEVCRTCAGKIAEVFQ
;
A
#
# COMPACT_ATOMS: atom_id res chain seq x y z
N MET A 1 18.41 -18.66 -25.19
CA MET A 1 18.45 -18.43 -23.73
C MET A 1 18.44 -16.93 -23.49
N GLN A 2 17.64 -16.43 -22.54
CA GLN A 2 17.89 -15.15 -21.85
C GLN A 2 19.39 -15.08 -21.48
N PRO A 3 20.04 -13.91 -21.51
CA PRO A 3 19.52 -12.65 -20.98
C PRO A 3 19.83 -11.42 -21.87
N PRO A 4 19.25 -10.23 -21.62
CA PRO A 4 19.95 -9.00 -21.92
C PRO A 4 20.30 -8.33 -20.59
N ALA A 5 21.56 -8.28 -20.16
CA ALA A 5 22.66 -7.56 -20.80
C ALA A 5 22.27 -6.11 -21.12
N TYR A 6 22.10 -5.29 -20.07
CA TYR A 6 22.53 -3.91 -20.15
C TYR A 6 23.00 -3.40 -18.79
N SER A 7 24.31 -3.49 -18.65
CA SER A 7 25.15 -2.64 -17.84
C SER A 7 24.75 -1.16 -17.97
N ARG A 8 24.23 -0.61 -16.89
CA ARG A 8 24.60 0.72 -16.39
C ARG A 8 24.16 0.80 -14.95
N CYS A 9 25.13 0.81 -14.04
CA CYS A 9 24.94 1.08 -12.63
C CYS A 9 24.40 2.52 -12.46
N ARG A 10 23.09 2.71 -12.61
CA ARG A 10 22.39 3.76 -11.89
C ARG A 10 21.92 3.09 -10.63
N SER A 11 22.54 3.45 -9.51
CA SER A 11 22.15 2.98 -8.18
C SER A 11 20.63 3.04 -8.07
N GLN A 12 20.01 2.02 -7.47
CA GLN A 12 18.57 2.00 -7.19
C GLN A 12 18.08 3.31 -6.53
N ALA A 13 19.00 4.00 -5.81
CA ALA A 13 18.84 5.34 -5.26
C ALA A 13 18.54 6.44 -6.30
N LEU A 14 19.12 6.40 -7.51
CA LEU A 14 18.84 7.37 -8.58
C LEU A 14 17.46 7.14 -9.21
N ILE A 15 16.99 5.90 -9.28
CA ILE A 15 15.63 5.56 -9.73
C ILE A 15 14.60 6.06 -8.70
N ASN A 16 14.89 5.91 -7.41
CA ASN A 16 14.05 6.43 -6.32
C ASN A 16 14.05 7.97 -6.27
N ALA A 17 15.20 8.62 -6.48
CA ALA A 17 15.32 10.09 -6.52
C ALA A 17 14.75 10.73 -7.81
N GLU A 18 14.63 9.98 -8.91
CA GLU A 18 13.89 10.40 -10.11
C GLU A 18 12.37 10.24 -9.91
N TRP A 19 11.92 9.33 -9.04
CA TRP A 19 10.51 9.13 -8.67
C TRP A 19 9.97 10.26 -7.78
N GLU A 20 10.74 10.73 -6.79
CA GLU A 20 10.40 11.92 -5.96
C GLU A 20 10.27 13.22 -6.78
N ARG A 21 10.94 13.29 -7.95
CA ARG A 21 10.92 14.45 -8.83
C ARG A 21 9.68 14.53 -9.73
N ARG A 22 8.89 13.46 -9.82
CA ARG A 22 7.75 13.40 -10.73
C ARG A 22 6.50 13.98 -10.06
N LYS A 23 6.47 15.31 -10.11
CA LYS A 23 5.29 16.20 -10.05
C LYS A 23 3.97 15.44 -9.98
N SER A 24 3.29 15.57 -8.85
CA SER A 24 1.86 15.32 -8.63
C SER A 24 1.08 15.01 -9.92
N MET A 25 0.77 13.74 -10.15
CA MET A 25 -0.04 13.33 -11.29
C MET A 25 -1.51 13.65 -11.01
N GLN A 26 -1.96 14.77 -11.55
CA GLN A 26 -3.35 15.20 -11.41
C GLN A 26 -4.19 14.70 -12.59
N ILE A 27 -5.21 13.89 -12.31
CA ILE A 27 -6.16 13.40 -13.30
C ILE A 27 -7.57 13.75 -12.82
N SER A 28 -8.31 14.50 -13.62
CA SER A 28 -9.70 14.86 -13.33
C SER A 28 -10.63 13.71 -13.74
N LYS A 29 -11.47 13.25 -12.80
CA LYS A 29 -12.55 12.28 -13.06
C LYS A 29 -13.87 12.78 -12.49
N LYS A 30 -14.94 12.50 -13.22
CA LYS A 30 -16.30 12.73 -12.73
C LYS A 30 -16.71 11.59 -11.81
N VAL A 31 -17.45 11.95 -10.76
CA VAL A 31 -18.15 11.00 -9.92
C VAL A 31 -19.26 10.34 -10.76
N THR A 32 -19.37 9.02 -10.64
CA THR A 32 -20.41 8.25 -11.32
C THR A 32 -21.79 8.53 -10.71
N LYS A 33 -22.87 8.15 -11.40
CA LYS A 33 -24.25 8.32 -10.89
C LYS A 33 -24.47 7.63 -9.54
N GLY A 34 -23.72 6.56 -9.24
CA GLY A 34 -23.77 5.84 -7.97
C GLY A 34 -22.83 6.37 -6.87
N GLY A 35 -22.19 7.54 -7.06
CA GLY A 35 -21.28 8.13 -6.07
C GLY A 35 -19.86 7.56 -6.06
N GLY A 36 -19.54 6.58 -6.92
CA GLY A 36 -18.20 6.01 -7.02
C GLY A 36 -17.25 6.83 -7.89
N ILE A 37 -15.95 6.75 -7.60
CA ILE A 37 -14.85 7.29 -8.42
C ILE A 37 -14.01 6.16 -9.01
N THR A 38 -13.75 6.20 -10.32
CA THR A 38 -12.87 5.21 -10.97
C THR A 38 -11.42 5.67 -10.95
N ILE A 39 -10.55 4.90 -10.30
CA ILE A 39 -9.10 5.15 -10.31
C ILE A 39 -8.52 4.71 -11.68
N PRO A 40 -7.91 5.64 -12.45
CA PRO A 40 -7.30 5.34 -13.74
C PRO A 40 -6.27 4.20 -13.68
N ARG A 41 -6.12 3.46 -14.79
CA ARG A 41 -5.15 2.35 -14.90
C ARG A 41 -3.72 2.78 -14.55
N MET A 42 -3.31 3.95 -15.02
CA MET A 42 -1.96 4.48 -14.78
C MET A 42 -1.67 4.67 -13.29
N LEU A 43 -2.57 5.37 -12.57
CA LEU A 43 -2.43 5.54 -11.13
C LEU A 43 -2.43 4.21 -10.39
N ARG A 44 -3.27 3.25 -10.78
CA ARG A 44 -3.26 1.90 -10.16
C ARG A 44 -1.92 1.18 -10.30
N GLN A 45 -1.27 1.29 -11.46
CA GLN A 45 0.02 0.64 -11.70
C GLN A 45 1.15 1.31 -10.93
N GLU A 46 1.15 2.65 -10.88
CA GLU A 46 2.20 3.40 -10.17
C GLU A 46 2.03 3.37 -8.66
N THR A 47 0.79 3.47 -8.16
CA THR A 47 0.54 3.34 -6.72
C THR A 47 0.57 1.89 -6.29
N GLY A 48 0.31 0.92 -7.17
CA GLY A 48 0.22 -0.50 -6.82
C GLY A 48 -1.12 -0.91 -6.19
N ILE A 49 -2.18 -0.14 -6.40
CA ILE A 49 -3.56 -0.51 -6.03
C ILE A 49 -4.12 -1.43 -7.11
N LEU A 50 -3.86 -2.72 -6.95
CA LEU A 50 -4.35 -3.76 -7.86
C LEU A 50 -5.80 -4.14 -7.54
N PRO A 51 -6.55 -4.73 -8.49
CA PRO A 51 -7.88 -5.26 -8.21
C PRO A 51 -7.86 -6.24 -7.03
N GLY A 52 -8.73 -6.05 -6.06
CA GLY A 52 -8.82 -6.88 -4.84
C GLY A 52 -7.97 -6.39 -3.66
N VAL A 53 -7.12 -5.38 -3.84
CA VAL A 53 -6.35 -4.78 -2.74
C VAL A 53 -7.24 -3.84 -1.92
N PRO A 54 -7.32 -3.99 -0.58
CA PRO A 54 -8.04 -3.07 0.28
C PRO A 54 -7.36 -1.70 0.31
N VAL A 55 -8.16 -0.64 0.38
CA VAL A 55 -7.70 0.75 0.46
C VAL A 55 -8.43 1.46 1.59
N ASP A 56 -7.71 2.31 2.31
CA ASP A 56 -8.27 3.18 3.31
C ASP A 56 -8.65 4.51 2.68
N VAL A 57 -9.86 4.98 3.02
CA VAL A 57 -10.39 6.26 2.57
C VAL A 57 -10.61 7.13 3.80
N THR A 58 -9.84 8.20 3.93
CA THR A 58 -9.98 9.17 5.03
C THR A 58 -10.42 10.52 4.46
N ALA A 59 -11.13 11.30 5.26
CA ALA A 59 -11.58 12.64 4.89
C ALA A 59 -11.11 13.63 5.95
N ASP A 60 -10.51 14.73 5.52
CA ASP A 60 -10.05 15.84 6.37
C ASP A 60 -10.50 17.19 5.79
N ALA A 61 -9.98 18.29 6.35
CA ALA A 61 -10.29 19.64 5.88
C ALA A 61 -9.67 19.96 4.49
N ALA A 62 -8.66 19.21 4.05
CA ALA A 62 -7.99 19.39 2.77
C ALA A 62 -8.62 18.56 1.64
N GLY A 63 -9.26 17.43 1.97
CA GLY A 63 -10.03 16.63 1.03
C GLY A 63 -10.17 15.17 1.41
N ILE A 64 -10.33 14.33 0.38
CA ILE A 64 -10.43 12.87 0.52
C ILE A 64 -9.06 12.26 0.17
N HIS A 65 -8.52 11.48 1.10
CA HIS A 65 -7.25 10.78 0.95
C HIS A 65 -7.50 9.28 0.78
N ILE A 66 -6.83 8.69 -0.22
CA ILE A 66 -6.91 7.26 -0.52
C ILE A 66 -5.51 6.68 -0.35
N VAL A 67 -5.36 5.75 0.59
CA VAL A 67 -4.09 5.10 0.95
C VAL A 67 -4.26 3.59 0.82
N LYS A 68 -3.17 2.86 0.56
CA LYS A 68 -3.20 1.39 0.65
C LYS A 68 -3.50 0.98 2.08
N HIS A 69 -4.44 0.06 2.26
CA HIS A 69 -4.66 -0.53 3.55
C HIS A 69 -3.43 -1.34 3.94
N VAL A 70 -2.80 -0.98 5.05
CA VAL A 70 -1.68 -1.75 5.58
C VAL A 70 -2.23 -2.61 6.71
N PRO A 71 -2.05 -3.94 6.64
CA PRO A 71 -2.54 -4.83 7.67
C PRO A 71 -1.90 -4.44 9.00
N ALA A 72 -2.73 -4.16 9.99
CA ALA A 72 -2.30 -3.68 11.30
C ALA A 72 -2.70 -4.72 12.34
N CYS A 73 -1.82 -4.97 13.30
CA CYS A 73 -2.11 -5.91 14.38
C CYS A 73 -3.39 -5.50 15.11
N ARG A 74 -4.36 -6.42 15.20
CA ARG A 74 -5.66 -6.19 15.83
C ARG A 74 -5.58 -5.83 17.33
N PHE A 75 -4.46 -6.14 17.98
CA PHE A 75 -4.26 -5.95 19.42
C PHE A 75 -3.54 -4.64 19.74
N CYS A 76 -2.49 -4.29 19.01
CA CYS A 76 -1.64 -3.14 19.33
C CYS A 76 -1.61 -2.06 18.24
N GLY A 77 -2.21 -2.30 17.07
CA GLY A 77 -2.17 -1.38 15.94
C GLY A 77 -0.80 -1.27 15.26
N ALA A 78 0.18 -2.09 15.65
CA ALA A 78 1.49 -2.12 15.01
C ALA A 78 1.35 -2.61 13.57
N VAL A 79 2.08 -1.96 12.67
CA VAL A 79 2.14 -2.27 11.24
C VAL A 79 3.35 -3.16 10.91
N GLU A 80 4.27 -3.30 11.87
CA GLU A 80 5.49 -4.09 11.73
C GLU A 80 5.23 -5.57 12.06
N ASP A 81 5.78 -6.46 11.24
CA ASP A 81 5.73 -7.92 11.40
C ASP A 81 4.33 -8.51 11.64
N VAL A 82 3.32 -7.97 10.95
CA VAL A 82 1.94 -8.43 11.01
C VAL A 82 1.75 -9.66 10.12
N ALA A 83 1.33 -10.77 10.72
CA ALA A 83 0.96 -12.00 10.03
C ALA A 83 -0.54 -12.27 10.18
N ALA A 84 -1.17 -12.77 9.12
CA ALA A 84 -2.55 -13.23 9.18
C ALA A 84 -2.58 -14.66 9.73
N VAL A 85 -3.13 -14.84 10.93
CA VAL A 85 -3.31 -16.14 11.60
C VAL A 85 -4.80 -16.35 11.87
N CYS A 86 -5.38 -17.43 11.38
CA CYS A 86 -6.81 -17.76 11.56
C CYS A 86 -7.79 -16.63 11.13
N GLY A 87 -7.41 -15.84 10.12
CA GLY A 87 -8.22 -14.69 9.67
C GLY A 87 -8.08 -13.43 10.54
N MET A 88 -7.17 -13.42 11.50
CA MET A 88 -6.82 -12.26 12.32
C MET A 88 -5.41 -11.79 11.99
N GLU A 89 -5.23 -10.47 11.87
CA GLU A 89 -3.93 -9.85 11.68
C GLU A 89 -3.27 -9.63 13.04
N VAL A 90 -2.13 -10.28 13.27
CA VAL A 90 -1.43 -10.28 14.56
C VAL A 90 0.06 -10.05 14.33
N CYS A 91 0.64 -9.07 15.02
CA CYS A 91 2.09 -8.89 14.98
C CYS A 91 2.82 -9.96 15.81
N ARG A 92 4.09 -10.20 15.47
CA ARG A 92 4.94 -11.17 16.18
C ARG A 92 4.97 -10.96 17.70
N THR A 93 4.99 -9.72 18.17
CA THR A 93 4.99 -9.39 19.61
C THR A 93 3.71 -9.82 20.30
N CYS A 94 2.54 -9.57 19.69
CA CYS A 94 1.26 -9.98 20.25
C CYS A 94 1.06 -11.50 20.17
N ALA A 95 1.51 -12.13 19.08
CA ALA A 95 1.49 -13.58 18.95
C ALA A 95 2.34 -14.26 20.05
N GLY A 96 3.49 -13.70 20.41
CA GLY A 96 4.33 -14.20 21.51
C GLY A 96 3.61 -14.16 22.87
N LYS A 97 2.97 -13.04 23.20
CA LYS A 97 2.18 -12.92 24.45
C LYS A 97 1.03 -13.92 24.51
N ILE A 98 0.36 -14.16 23.38
CA ILE A 98 -0.72 -15.16 23.31
C ILE A 98 -0.15 -16.56 23.54
N ALA A 99 1.00 -16.89 22.94
CA ALA A 99 1.64 -18.18 23.11
C ALA A 99 2.06 -18.44 24.57
N GLU A 100 2.57 -17.43 25.28
CA GLU A 100 2.95 -17.53 26.71
C GLU A 100 1.77 -17.86 27.63
N VAL A 101 0.55 -17.43 27.30
CA VAL A 101 -0.65 -17.69 28.12
C VAL A 101 -1.12 -19.15 28.04
N PHE A 102 -0.79 -19.85 26.95
CA PHE A 102 -1.20 -21.23 26.70
C PHE A 102 -0.05 -22.25 26.83
N GLN A 103 1.10 -21.82 27.35
CA GLN A 103 2.19 -22.68 27.79
C GLN A 103 2.02 -23.08 29.25
#